data_AF-A0A4U8TMP7-F1
#
_entry.id   AF-A0A4U8TMP7-F1
#
_cell.length_a   1.000
_cell.length_b   1.000
_cell.length_c   1.000
_cell.angle_alpha   90.00
_cell.angle_beta   90.00
_cell.angle_gamma   90.00
#
_symmetry.space_group_name_H-M   'P 1'
#
loop_
_entity.id
_entity.type
_entity.pdbx_description
1 polymer ?
#
loop_
_entity_poly.entity_id
_entity_poly.type
_entity_poly.pdbx_seq_one_letter_code
_entity_poly.pdbx_strand_id
1 'polypeptide(L)'
;MNDWQKDFSPKENAKEAWHFTFSLDEAVDKHSLEALKISVSEVMKKNFVEYKFVSVIHSHQNKPHIHIILNKNNIFSRKKLHFKSKQDIKDFWNLLREDFKNSLNFHNPNLNYENKYKFERDLLKQHARASLEIPLNINNEISKSMHSIVNKISLYESKIQTINEAIRQKVATKILLVNEAKELMTSGNKLYYKKLKQ
;
A
#
# COMPACT_ATOMS: atom_id res chain seq x y z
N MET A 1 18.42 -7.65 41.30
CA MET A 1 19.16 -6.39 41.00
C MET A 1 20.37 -6.17 41.91
N ASN A 2 20.40 -6.67 43.15
CA ASN A 2 21.54 -6.51 44.08
C ASN A 2 22.90 -6.94 43.48
N ASP A 3 22.92 -7.95 42.62
CA ASP A 3 24.16 -8.43 41.97
C ASP A 3 24.79 -7.44 40.99
N TRP A 4 24.03 -6.48 40.45
CA TRP A 4 24.53 -5.47 39.51
C TRP A 4 25.08 -4.24 40.22
N GLN A 5 24.72 -4.03 41.49
CA GLN A 5 25.16 -2.87 42.27
C GLN A 5 26.70 -2.78 42.34
N LYS A 6 27.37 -3.93 42.36
CA LYS A 6 28.84 -4.03 42.36
C LYS A 6 29.50 -3.58 41.06
N ASP A 7 28.74 -3.57 39.96
CA ASP A 7 29.23 -3.22 38.63
C ASP A 7 29.04 -1.73 38.31
N PHE A 8 28.27 -1.00 39.11
CA PHE A 8 27.97 0.42 38.88
C PHE A 8 29.06 1.33 39.43
N SER A 9 29.44 2.32 38.62
CA SER A 9 30.37 3.36 39.03
C SER A 9 29.69 4.34 39.99
N PRO A 10 30.40 4.90 40.98
CA PRO A 10 29.90 6.00 41.79
C PRO A 10 29.81 7.33 41.01
N LYS A 11 30.25 7.37 39.73
CA LYS A 11 30.22 8.57 38.89
C LYS A 11 28.81 8.88 38.42
N GLU A 12 28.41 10.13 38.59
CA GLU A 12 27.18 10.64 38.01
C GLU A 12 27.19 10.50 36.48
N ASN A 13 26.04 10.20 35.87
CA ASN A 13 25.85 10.04 34.43
C ASN A 13 26.69 8.92 33.78
N ALA A 14 27.22 7.99 34.58
CA ALA A 14 27.92 6.85 34.04
C ALA A 14 26.97 5.98 33.20
N LYS A 15 27.38 5.70 31.95
CA LYS A 15 26.62 4.83 31.03
C LYS A 15 26.81 3.37 31.42
N GLU A 16 26.08 2.93 32.44
CA GLU A 16 26.21 1.59 33.05
C GLU A 16 25.53 0.47 32.27
N ALA A 17 24.42 0.80 31.59
CA ALA A 17 23.62 -0.18 30.87
C ALA A 17 23.35 0.26 29.43
N TRP A 18 23.00 -0.72 28.61
CA TRP A 18 22.35 -0.51 27.33
C TRP A 18 20.89 -0.90 27.43
N HIS A 19 20.03 -0.09 26.82
CA HIS A 19 18.61 -0.38 26.66
C HIS A 19 18.31 -0.45 25.17
N PHE A 20 17.77 -1.58 24.72
CA PHE A 20 17.34 -1.78 23.35
C PHE A 20 16.15 -2.73 23.31
N THR A 21 15.50 -2.78 22.15
CA THR A 21 14.24 -3.51 21.98
C THR A 21 14.26 -4.38 20.74
N PHE A 22 13.69 -5.57 20.87
CA PHE A 22 13.30 -6.41 19.75
C PHE A 22 11.79 -6.35 19.61
N SER A 23 11.28 -6.12 18.41
CA SER A 23 9.86 -5.87 18.17
C SER A 23 9.38 -6.57 16.91
N LEU A 24 8.10 -6.94 16.92
CA LEU A 24 7.35 -7.38 15.75
C LEU A 24 6.47 -6.24 15.23
N ASP A 25 6.25 -6.20 13.92
CA ASP A 25 5.32 -5.28 13.26
C ASP A 25 3.90 -5.85 13.18
N GLU A 26 3.74 -7.15 13.49
CA GLU A 26 2.48 -7.88 13.47
C GLU A 26 1.66 -7.70 14.75
N ALA A 27 0.37 -7.99 14.65
CA ALA A 27 -0.51 -8.08 15.81
C ALA A 27 -0.10 -9.24 16.73
N VAL A 28 -0.50 -9.16 17.99
CA VAL A 28 -0.16 -10.17 19.00
C VAL A 28 -0.90 -11.47 18.71
N ASP A 29 -0.20 -12.46 18.17
CA ASP A 29 -0.61 -13.86 18.15
C ASP A 29 0.34 -14.74 18.98
N LYS A 30 -0.17 -15.88 19.46
CA LYS A 30 0.58 -16.75 20.37
C LYS A 30 1.84 -17.33 19.72
N HIS A 31 1.80 -17.64 18.42
CA HIS A 31 2.91 -18.26 17.72
C HIS A 31 4.04 -17.26 17.47
N SER A 32 3.72 -16.06 16.97
CA SER A 32 4.70 -14.99 16.77
C SER A 32 5.28 -14.49 18.08
N LEU A 33 4.48 -14.42 19.15
CA LEU A 33 4.99 -14.06 20.47
C LEU A 33 5.99 -15.09 21.01
N GLU A 34 5.74 -16.39 20.77
CA GLU A 34 6.67 -17.44 21.18
C GLU A 34 7.96 -17.42 20.33
N ALA A 35 7.83 -17.24 19.02
CA ALA A 35 8.97 -17.05 18.13
C ALA A 35 9.82 -15.85 18.58
N LEU A 36 9.20 -14.71 18.90
CA LEU A 36 9.90 -13.53 19.42
C LEU A 36 10.69 -13.86 20.70
N LYS A 37 10.09 -14.57 21.66
CA LYS A 37 10.78 -14.94 22.91
C LYS A 37 11.99 -15.82 22.67
N ILE A 38 11.83 -16.86 21.87
CA ILE A 38 12.89 -17.83 21.58
C ILE A 38 14.01 -17.12 20.82
N SER A 39 13.67 -16.34 19.79
CA SER A 39 14.65 -15.62 18.98
C SER A 39 15.45 -14.60 19.77
N VAL A 40 14.79 -13.83 20.64
CA VAL A 40 15.50 -12.89 21.51
C VAL A 40 16.43 -13.63 22.47
N SER A 41 15.99 -14.76 23.05
CA SER A 41 16.84 -15.58 23.91
C SER A 41 18.08 -16.10 23.16
N GLU A 42 17.92 -16.63 21.95
CA GLU A 42 19.02 -17.14 21.13
C GLU A 42 20.01 -16.04 20.75
N VAL A 43 19.52 -14.90 20.27
CA VAL A 43 20.36 -13.75 19.88
C VAL A 43 21.15 -13.23 21.08
N MET A 44 20.50 -13.09 22.24
CA MET A 44 21.15 -12.63 23.46
C MET A 44 22.21 -13.62 23.94
N LYS A 45 21.92 -14.93 23.92
CA LYS A 45 22.90 -15.96 24.29
C LYS A 45 24.08 -16.02 23.34
N LYS A 46 23.86 -15.80 22.04
CA LYS A 46 24.93 -15.82 21.02
C LYS A 46 25.82 -14.57 21.10
N ASN A 47 25.22 -13.39 21.20
CA ASN A 47 25.94 -12.12 21.04
C ASN A 47 26.37 -11.47 22.36
N PHE A 48 25.77 -11.88 23.49
CA PHE A 48 26.01 -11.28 24.80
C PHE A 48 26.26 -12.33 25.90
N VAL A 49 26.86 -13.48 25.55
CA VAL A 49 27.14 -14.59 26.50
C VAL A 49 27.94 -14.15 27.74
N GLU A 50 28.80 -13.14 27.58
CA GLU A 50 29.68 -12.64 28.64
C GLU A 50 29.07 -11.49 29.44
N TYR A 51 27.78 -11.19 29.25
CA TYR A 51 27.11 -10.04 29.87
C TYR A 51 25.81 -10.46 30.55
N LYS A 52 25.50 -9.81 31.66
CA LYS A 52 24.22 -9.99 32.35
C LYS A 52 23.17 -9.09 31.69
N PHE A 53 21.97 -9.60 31.50
CA PHE A 53 20.84 -8.79 31.03
C PHE A 53 19.56 -9.17 31.76
N VAL A 54 18.58 -8.27 31.70
CA VAL A 54 17.19 -8.53 32.08
C VAL A 54 16.31 -8.22 30.87
N SER A 55 15.24 -9.01 30.72
CA SER A 55 14.27 -8.85 29.65
C SER A 55 12.88 -8.60 30.21
N VAL A 56 12.12 -7.71 29.56
CA VAL A 56 10.72 -7.43 29.89
C VAL A 56 9.91 -7.50 28.60
N ILE A 57 8.87 -8.32 28.61
CA ILE A 57 8.02 -8.56 27.45
C ILE A 57 6.76 -7.70 27.58
N HIS A 58 6.47 -6.92 26.55
CA HIS A 58 5.22 -6.19 26.42
C HIS A 58 4.40 -6.82 25.29
N SER A 59 3.38 -7.59 25.67
CA SER A 59 2.46 -8.27 24.74
C SER A 59 1.05 -7.69 24.74
N HIS A 60 0.77 -6.65 25.54
CA HIS A 60 -0.54 -5.99 25.61
C HIS A 60 -0.70 -4.82 24.64
N GLN A 61 0.38 -4.41 23.98
CA GLN A 61 0.36 -3.35 22.98
C GLN A 61 0.12 -3.95 21.59
N ASN A 62 -0.36 -3.15 20.63
CA ASN A 62 -0.65 -3.60 19.26
C ASN A 62 0.53 -4.31 18.56
N LYS A 63 1.76 -4.07 19.03
CA LYS A 63 3.00 -4.65 18.51
C LYS A 63 3.82 -5.25 19.66
N PRO A 64 3.95 -6.59 19.74
CA PRO A 64 4.69 -7.22 20.81
C PRO A 64 6.18 -6.89 20.69
N HIS A 65 6.79 -6.55 21.83
CA HIS A 65 8.21 -6.23 21.89
C HIS A 65 8.82 -6.64 23.23
N ILE A 66 10.13 -6.89 23.22
CA ILE A 66 10.92 -7.25 24.38
C ILE A 66 11.97 -6.17 24.60
N HIS A 67 11.88 -5.51 25.75
CA HIS A 67 12.92 -4.62 26.24
C HIS A 67 14.05 -5.45 26.84
N ILE A 68 15.28 -5.12 26.47
CA ILE A 68 16.49 -5.65 27.07
C ILE A 68 17.23 -4.53 27.77
N ILE A 69 17.53 -4.73 29.04
CA ILE A 69 18.53 -3.93 29.76
C ILE A 69 19.75 -4.81 29.94
N LEU A 70 20.85 -4.42 29.33
CA LEU A 70 22.13 -5.14 29.35
C LEU A 70 23.10 -4.40 30.29
N ASN A 71 23.65 -5.10 31.27
CA ASN A 71 24.78 -4.62 32.05
C ASN A 71 26.03 -4.64 31.18
N LYS A 72 26.67 -3.48 31.02
CA LYS A 72 27.85 -3.36 30.14
C LYS A 72 29.12 -3.94 30.74
N ASN A 73 29.15 -4.33 32.01
CA ASN A 73 30.32 -4.96 32.58
C ASN A 73 30.37 -6.44 32.21
N ASN A 74 31.48 -6.84 31.61
CA ASN A 74 31.75 -8.22 31.27
C ASN A 74 31.86 -9.06 32.55
N ILE A 75 31.21 -10.22 32.60
CA ILE A 75 31.15 -11.07 33.80
C ILE A 75 32.52 -11.61 34.22
N PHE A 76 33.44 -11.79 33.26
CA PHE A 76 34.77 -12.34 33.49
C PHE A 76 35.80 -11.24 33.71
N SER A 77 35.95 -10.33 32.75
CA SER A 77 37.01 -9.31 32.79
C SER A 77 36.68 -8.09 33.64
N ARG A 78 35.40 -7.91 34.02
CA ARG A 78 34.87 -6.70 34.70
C ARG A 78 35.12 -5.40 33.94
N LYS A 79 35.55 -5.47 32.67
CA LYS A 79 35.69 -4.31 31.80
C LYS A 79 34.34 -3.95 31.20
N LYS A 80 34.11 -2.65 31.05
CA LYS A 80 32.91 -2.14 30.37
C LYS A 80 33.02 -2.39 28.88
N LEU A 81 31.92 -2.86 28.30
CA LEU A 81 31.72 -3.00 26.87
C LEU A 81 32.00 -1.66 26.17
N HIS A 82 32.95 -1.70 25.26
CA HIS A 82 33.45 -0.56 24.50
C HIS A 82 33.90 -1.04 23.12
N PHE A 83 33.60 -0.24 22.10
CA PHE A 83 34.00 -0.48 20.71
C PHE A 83 35.18 0.43 20.38
N LYS A 84 36.18 -0.11 19.66
CA LYS A 84 37.37 0.66 19.29
C LYS A 84 37.05 1.68 18.20
N SER A 85 36.14 1.32 17.29
CA SER A 85 35.76 2.17 16.17
C SER A 85 34.25 2.31 16.00
N LYS A 86 33.84 3.35 15.27
CA LYS A 86 32.44 3.51 14.83
C LYS A 86 32.01 2.41 13.84
N GLN A 87 32.97 1.79 13.16
CA GLN A 87 32.70 0.69 12.25
C GLN A 87 32.38 -0.59 13.03
N ASP A 88 33.13 -0.88 14.10
CA ASP A 88 32.91 -2.07 14.93
C ASP A 88 31.50 -2.08 15.55
N ILE A 89 31.04 -0.93 16.04
CA ILE A 89 29.68 -0.82 16.59
C ILE A 89 28.62 -1.01 15.50
N LYS A 90 28.84 -0.48 14.30
CA LYS A 90 27.93 -0.66 13.16
C LYS A 90 27.84 -2.13 12.77
N ASP A 91 28.99 -2.79 12.63
CA ASP A 91 29.06 -4.20 12.23
C ASP A 91 28.45 -5.12 13.29
N PHE A 92 28.68 -4.82 14.57
CA PHE A 92 28.04 -5.52 15.67
C PHE A 92 26.51 -5.43 15.62
N TRP A 93 25.95 -4.22 15.47
CA TRP A 93 24.49 -4.07 15.40
C TRP A 93 23.90 -4.66 14.12
N ASN A 94 24.63 -4.61 13.00
CA ASN A 94 24.20 -5.29 11.78
C ASN A 94 24.14 -6.80 11.99
N LEU A 95 25.17 -7.40 12.59
CA LEU A 95 25.20 -8.82 12.92
C LEU A 95 24.04 -9.20 13.86
N LEU A 96 23.82 -8.41 14.92
CA LEU A 96 22.73 -8.65 15.87
C LEU A 96 21.36 -8.62 15.17
N ARG A 97 21.17 -7.70 14.23
CA ARG A 97 19.94 -7.60 13.42
C ARG A 97 19.78 -8.78 12.46
N GLU A 98 20.86 -9.23 11.84
CA GLU A 98 20.84 -10.41 10.97
C GLU A 98 20.51 -11.67 11.76
N ASP A 99 21.16 -11.87 12.91
CA ASP A 99 20.91 -13.00 13.80
C ASP A 99 19.46 -13.02 14.28
N PHE A 100 18.91 -11.86 14.68
CA PHE A 100 17.52 -11.75 15.09
C PHE A 100 16.56 -12.07 13.95
N LYS A 101 16.75 -11.48 12.77
CA LYS A 101 15.95 -11.76 11.58
C LYS A 101 15.98 -13.25 11.21
N ASN A 102 17.17 -13.84 11.18
CA ASN A 102 17.35 -15.25 10.82
C ASN A 102 16.67 -16.19 11.82
N SER A 103 16.87 -15.96 13.12
CA SER A 103 16.21 -16.76 14.16
C SER A 103 14.69 -16.59 14.10
N LEU A 104 14.20 -15.37 13.91
CA LEU A 104 12.77 -15.10 13.87
C LEU A 104 12.09 -15.80 12.69
N ASN A 105 12.69 -15.73 11.50
CA ASN A 105 12.17 -16.43 10.31
C ASN A 105 12.31 -17.96 10.42
N PHE A 106 13.29 -18.46 11.17
CA PHE A 106 13.41 -19.89 11.43
C PHE A 106 12.26 -20.39 12.31
N HIS A 107 11.94 -19.67 13.40
CA HIS A 107 10.89 -20.07 14.35
C HIS A 107 9.47 -19.72 13.88
N ASN A 108 9.32 -18.73 12.99
CA ASN A 108 8.07 -18.43 12.31
C ASN A 108 8.34 -17.99 10.85
N PRO A 109 8.37 -18.94 9.90
CA PRO A 109 8.62 -18.66 8.48
C PRO A 109 7.59 -17.75 7.81
N ASN A 110 6.38 -17.62 8.39
CA ASN A 110 5.33 -16.78 7.83
C ASN A 110 5.62 -15.28 7.98
N LEU A 111 6.51 -14.90 8.91
CA LEU A 111 6.86 -13.49 9.14
C LEU A 111 7.76 -12.93 8.03
N ASN A 112 8.64 -13.78 7.47
CA ASN A 112 9.52 -13.45 6.34
C ASN A 112 10.21 -12.07 6.43
N TYR A 113 10.81 -11.77 7.59
CA TYR A 113 11.51 -10.53 7.83
C TYR A 113 12.77 -10.41 6.96
N GLU A 114 13.01 -9.20 6.45
CA GLU A 114 14.21 -8.87 5.69
C GLU A 114 14.84 -7.59 6.24
N ASN A 115 16.16 -7.61 6.47
CA ASN A 115 16.90 -6.38 6.73
C ASN A 115 17.26 -5.74 5.39
N LYS A 116 16.62 -4.60 5.09
CA LYS A 116 16.94 -3.78 3.92
C LYS A 116 17.52 -2.44 4.34
N TYR A 117 18.42 -1.92 3.53
CA TYR A 117 18.83 -0.53 3.70
C TYR A 117 17.68 0.40 3.35
N LYS A 118 17.68 1.59 3.97
CA LYS A 118 16.63 2.59 3.75
C LYS A 118 16.44 2.92 2.26
N PHE A 119 17.54 3.08 1.51
CA PHE A 119 17.48 3.42 0.09
C PHE A 119 16.84 2.30 -0.74
N GLU A 120 17.13 1.04 -0.47
CA GLU A 120 16.53 -0.11 -1.17
C GLU A 120 15.02 -0.16 -0.93
N ARG A 121 14.60 0.03 0.32
CA ARG A 121 13.19 0.10 0.68
C ARG A 121 12.49 1.26 -0.01
N ASP A 122 13.12 2.44 -0.03
CA ASP A 122 12.55 3.63 -0.65
C ASP A 122 12.45 3.49 -2.18
N LEU A 123 13.45 2.85 -2.82
CA LEU A 123 13.42 2.48 -4.24
C LEU A 123 12.29 1.51 -4.56
N LEU A 124 12.14 0.43 -3.79
CA LEU A 124 11.07 -0.55 -3.96
C LEU A 124 9.68 0.12 -3.82
N LYS A 125 9.54 1.04 -2.86
CA LYS A 125 8.30 1.78 -2.65
C LYS A 125 7.99 2.72 -3.82
N GLN A 126 9.00 3.40 -4.36
CA GLN A 126 8.84 4.26 -5.54
C GLN A 126 8.45 3.44 -6.76
N HIS A 127 9.12 2.31 -7.00
CA HIS A 127 8.80 1.42 -8.10
C HIS A 127 7.36 0.90 -7.98
N ALA A 128 6.95 0.41 -6.81
CA ALA A 128 5.59 -0.07 -6.57
C ALA A 128 4.53 1.03 -6.80
N ARG A 129 4.80 2.27 -6.39
CA ARG A 129 3.92 3.41 -6.67
C ARG A 129 3.82 3.69 -8.17
N ALA A 130 4.94 3.76 -8.87
CA ALA A 130 4.95 3.97 -10.32
C ALA A 130 4.19 2.86 -11.06
N SER A 131 4.34 1.60 -10.65
CA SER A 131 3.60 0.47 -11.23
C SER A 131 2.08 0.56 -11.05
N LEU A 132 1.59 1.26 -10.03
CA LEU A 132 0.16 1.46 -9.78
C LEU A 132 -0.38 2.76 -10.42
N GLU A 133 0.40 3.84 -10.38
CA GLU A 133 0.01 5.15 -10.92
C GLU A 133 -0.16 5.12 -12.43
N ILE A 134 0.69 4.38 -13.16
CA ILE A 134 0.63 4.30 -14.62
C ILE A 134 -0.71 3.68 -15.11
N PRO A 135 -1.12 2.48 -14.65
CA PRO A 135 -2.42 1.92 -15.03
C PRO A 135 -3.62 2.80 -14.64
N LEU A 136 -3.57 3.45 -13.47
CA LEU A 136 -4.66 4.31 -13.01
C LEU A 136 -4.84 5.51 -13.94
N ASN A 137 -3.74 6.11 -14.38
CA ASN A 137 -3.76 7.24 -15.29
C ASN A 137 -4.29 6.85 -16.68
N ILE A 138 -3.86 5.69 -17.21
CA ILE A 138 -4.38 5.15 -18.46
C ILE A 138 -5.90 4.92 -18.38
N ASN A 139 -6.39 4.32 -17.29
CA ASN A 139 -7.82 4.09 -17.10
C ASN A 139 -8.62 5.40 -17.02
N ASN A 140 -8.08 6.44 -16.37
CA ASN A 140 -8.72 7.75 -16.33
C ASN A 140 -8.82 8.39 -17.71
N GLU A 141 -7.76 8.33 -18.52
CA GLU A 141 -7.75 8.85 -19.88
C GLU A 141 -8.69 8.08 -20.82
N ILE A 142 -8.74 6.75 -20.70
CA ILE A 142 -9.72 5.92 -21.40
C ILE A 142 -11.14 6.31 -21.00
N SER A 143 -11.40 6.49 -19.71
CA SER A 143 -12.73 6.86 -19.19
C SER A 143 -13.20 8.21 -19.72
N LYS A 144 -12.32 9.23 -19.74
CA LYS A 144 -12.62 10.55 -20.34
C LYS A 144 -12.94 10.44 -21.83
N SER A 145 -12.12 9.67 -22.56
CA SER A 145 -12.30 9.45 -24.00
C SER A 145 -13.62 8.75 -24.29
N MET A 146 -13.95 7.71 -23.50
CA MET A 146 -15.20 6.98 -23.60
C MET A 146 -16.41 7.88 -23.31
N HIS A 147 -16.34 8.71 -22.28
CA HIS A 147 -17.40 9.67 -21.97
C HIS A 147 -17.65 10.68 -23.11
N SER A 148 -16.57 11.19 -23.73
CA SER A 148 -16.66 12.07 -24.90
C SER A 148 -17.32 11.38 -26.10
N ILE A 149 -16.96 10.12 -26.37
CA ILE A 149 -17.56 9.31 -27.44
C ILE A 149 -19.04 9.06 -27.16
N VAL A 150 -19.41 8.68 -25.94
CA VAL A 150 -20.81 8.46 -25.54
C VAL A 150 -21.64 9.73 -25.76
N ASN A 151 -21.13 10.89 -25.36
CA ASN A 151 -21.81 12.16 -25.59
C ASN A 151 -22.01 12.47 -27.08
N LYS A 152 -21.01 12.15 -27.92
CA LYS A 152 -21.14 12.28 -29.39
C LYS A 152 -22.17 11.32 -29.95
N ILE A 153 -22.21 10.07 -29.50
CA ILE A 153 -23.21 9.08 -29.92
C ILE A 153 -24.62 9.59 -29.60
N SER A 154 -24.85 10.02 -28.36
CA SER A 154 -26.15 10.56 -27.91
C SER A 154 -26.58 11.78 -28.74
N LEU A 155 -25.64 12.67 -29.07
CA LEU A 155 -25.93 13.81 -29.96
C LEU A 155 -26.35 13.37 -31.36
N TYR A 156 -25.67 12.38 -31.94
CA TYR A 156 -26.01 11.87 -33.26
C TYR A 156 -27.34 11.11 -33.27
N GLU A 157 -27.65 10.36 -32.22
CA GLU A 157 -28.96 9.70 -32.05
C GLU A 157 -30.10 10.72 -32.02
N SER A 158 -29.94 11.82 -31.28
CA SER A 158 -30.93 12.91 -31.24
C SER A 158 -31.13 13.58 -32.61
N LYS A 159 -30.04 13.80 -33.36
CA LYS A 159 -30.11 14.33 -34.74
C LYS A 159 -30.85 13.38 -35.68
N ILE A 160 -30.56 12.08 -35.61
CA ILE A 160 -31.23 11.05 -36.41
C ILE A 160 -32.72 11.04 -36.09
N GLN A 161 -33.11 11.11 -34.82
CA GLN A 161 -34.51 11.17 -34.41
C GLN A 161 -35.22 12.40 -35.00
N THR A 162 -34.58 13.57 -34.95
CA THR A 162 -35.12 14.81 -35.51
C THR A 162 -35.32 14.72 -37.02
N ILE A 163 -34.35 14.18 -37.74
CA ILE A 163 -34.42 13.98 -39.19
C ILE A 163 -35.54 13.00 -39.54
N ASN A 164 -35.64 11.88 -38.83
CA ASN A 164 -36.69 10.89 -39.04
C ASN A 164 -38.09 11.48 -38.81
N GLU A 165 -38.25 12.35 -37.82
CA GLU A 165 -39.51 13.05 -37.57
C GLU A 165 -39.87 14.01 -38.71
N ALA A 166 -38.90 14.79 -39.19
CA ALA A 166 -39.10 15.67 -40.34
C ALA A 166 -39.49 14.89 -41.61
N ILE A 167 -38.85 13.72 -41.85
CA ILE A 167 -39.20 12.83 -42.96
C ILE A 167 -40.64 12.33 -42.81
N ARG A 168 -41.03 11.85 -41.61
CA ARG A 168 -42.40 11.39 -41.33
C ARG A 168 -43.43 12.48 -41.65
N GLN A 169 -43.19 13.70 -41.20
CA GLN A 169 -44.09 14.83 -41.46
C GLN A 169 -44.20 15.14 -42.96
N LYS A 170 -43.08 15.20 -43.68
CA LYS A 170 -43.07 15.44 -45.14
C LYS A 170 -43.81 14.33 -45.90
N VAL A 171 -43.66 13.07 -45.50
CA VAL A 171 -44.38 11.94 -46.09
C VAL A 171 -45.87 12.05 -45.82
N ALA A 172 -46.29 12.37 -44.59
CA ALA A 172 -47.70 12.56 -44.24
C ALA A 172 -48.34 13.69 -45.06
N THR A 173 -47.68 14.84 -45.17
CA THR A 173 -48.13 15.97 -45.99
C THR A 173 -48.26 15.57 -47.46
N LYS A 174 -47.29 14.83 -48.00
CA LYS A 174 -47.35 14.33 -49.38
C LYS A 174 -48.56 13.42 -49.59
N ILE A 175 -48.83 12.49 -48.67
CA ILE A 175 -49.99 11.60 -48.75
C ILE A 175 -51.29 12.41 -48.77
N LEU A 176 -51.41 13.42 -47.89
CA LEU A 176 -52.59 14.28 -47.82
C LEU A 176 -52.80 15.07 -49.12
N LEU A 177 -51.76 15.72 -49.65
CA LEU A 177 -51.83 16.45 -50.92
C LEU A 177 -52.20 15.53 -52.10
N VAL A 178 -51.67 14.30 -52.13
CA VAL A 178 -52.01 13.31 -53.16
C VAL A 178 -53.47 12.89 -53.06
N ASN A 179 -54.00 12.69 -51.86
CA ASN A 179 -55.40 12.32 -51.66
C ASN A 179 -56.35 13.47 -52.03
N GLU A 180 -56.05 14.71 -51.59
CA GLU A 180 -56.81 15.91 -52.00
C GLU A 180 -56.82 16.08 -53.53
N ALA A 181 -55.67 15.86 -54.18
CA ALA A 181 -55.57 15.94 -55.64
C ALA A 181 -56.45 14.88 -56.31
N LYS A 182 -56.48 13.64 -55.79
CA LYS A 182 -57.36 12.57 -56.31
C LYS A 182 -58.84 12.95 -56.20
N GLU A 183 -59.29 13.48 -55.07
CA GLU A 183 -60.69 13.92 -54.88
C GLU A 183 -61.09 15.04 -55.85
N LEU A 184 -60.21 16.03 -56.04
CA LEU A 184 -60.41 17.12 -57.00
C LEU A 184 -60.46 16.61 -58.45
N MET A 185 -59.67 15.59 -58.78
CA MET A 185 -59.72 14.93 -60.09
C MET A 185 -61.05 14.20 -60.30
N THR A 186 -61.54 13.45 -59.31
CA THR A 186 -62.82 12.72 -59.39
C THR A 186 -64.02 13.67 -59.51
N SER A 187 -63.96 14.86 -58.89
CA SER A 187 -65.01 15.89 -58.96
C SER A 187 -64.93 16.80 -60.20
N GLY A 188 -63.96 16.59 -61.10
CA GLY A 188 -63.77 17.42 -62.31
C GLY A 188 -63.23 18.83 -62.04
N ASN A 189 -62.76 19.12 -60.82
CA ASN A 189 -62.27 20.43 -60.42
C ASN A 189 -60.80 20.61 -60.82
N LYS A 190 -60.53 21.45 -61.85
CA LYS A 190 -59.19 21.71 -62.41
C LYS A 190 -58.17 22.31 -61.42
N LEU A 191 -58.54 22.64 -60.18
CA LEU A 191 -57.59 23.08 -59.15
C LEU A 191 -56.58 21.99 -58.73
N TYR A 192 -56.83 20.70 -59.05
CA TYR A 192 -55.92 19.60 -58.72
C TYR A 192 -54.48 19.81 -59.25
N TYR A 193 -54.31 20.45 -60.41
CA TYR A 193 -52.99 20.72 -61.00
C TYR A 193 -52.11 21.63 -60.12
N LYS A 194 -52.70 22.48 -59.26
CA LYS A 194 -51.93 23.33 -58.33
C LYS A 194 -51.40 22.54 -57.13
N LYS A 195 -52.11 21.48 -56.71
CA LYS A 195 -51.74 20.63 -55.57
C LYS A 195 -50.64 19.61 -55.90
N LEU A 196 -50.51 19.21 -57.16
CA LEU A 196 -49.46 18.31 -57.65
C LEU A 196 -48.12 19.00 -57.97
N LYS A 197 -48.08 20.34 -57.96
CA LYS A 197 -46.90 21.16 -58.27
C LYS A 197 -46.21 21.76 -57.02
N GLN A 198 -46.74 21.49 -55.82
CA GLN A 198 -46.18 21.89 -54.52
C GLN A 198 -45.45 20.70 -53.88
#